data_AF-A0A2L0LMN2-F1
#
_entry.id   AF-A0A2L0LMN2-F1
#
_cell.length_a   1.000
_cell.length_b   1.000
_cell.length_c   1.000
_cell.angle_alpha   90.00
_cell.angle_beta   90.00
_cell.angle_gamma   90.00
#
_symmetry.space_group_name_H-M   'P 1'
#
loop_
_entity.id
_entity.type
_entity.pdbx_description
1 polymer ?
#
loop_
_entity_poly.entity_id
_entity_poly.type
_entity_poly.pdbx_seq_one_letter_code
_entity_poly.pdbx_strand_id
1 'polypeptide(L)'
;MTNYSDVTRCHTGIYRRLKDDEPSIVIGNFRKNMLIHPWVDRGLSVREAARLQSFPDAFRFYGSIGFQQQQVGNAVPPLLAKALFDVIMDA
;
A
#
# COMPACT_ATOMS: atom_id res chain seq x y z
N MET A 1 -16.31 -19.08 12.65
CA MET A 1 -15.54 -17.82 12.80
C MET A 1 -16.49 -16.65 12.56
N THR A 2 -16.77 -15.84 13.58
CA THR A 2 -17.74 -14.72 13.53
C THR A 2 -17.07 -13.33 13.44
N ASN A 3 -15.73 -13.25 13.50
CA ASN A 3 -15.01 -11.97 13.56
C ASN A 3 -15.12 -11.10 12.29
N TYR A 4 -15.72 -11.60 11.21
CA TYR A 4 -15.94 -10.87 9.95
C TYR A 4 -17.37 -11.02 9.40
N SER A 5 -18.31 -11.54 10.21
CA SER A 5 -19.70 -11.72 9.75
C SER A 5 -20.48 -10.41 9.69
N ASP A 6 -20.05 -9.40 10.44
CA ASP A 6 -20.62 -8.05 10.43
C ASP A 6 -19.69 -7.09 9.67
N VAL A 7 -20.09 -6.76 8.44
CA VAL A 7 -19.36 -5.85 7.55
C VAL A 7 -19.24 -4.43 8.09
N THR A 8 -20.12 -4.02 9.00
CA THR A 8 -20.09 -2.67 9.61
C THR A 8 -18.97 -2.51 10.64
N ARG A 9 -18.46 -3.62 11.17
CA ARG A 9 -17.36 -3.68 12.15
C ARG A 9 -16.02 -4.05 11.53
N CYS A 10 -15.96 -4.11 10.21
CA CYS A 10 -14.78 -4.47 9.44
C CYS A 10 -14.09 -3.20 8.91
N HIS A 11 -12.75 -3.17 8.91
CA HIS A 11 -12.02 -2.14 8.18
C HIS A 11 -12.42 -2.16 6.70
N THR A 12 -12.57 -0.98 6.10
CA THR A 12 -12.92 -0.85 4.68
C THR A 12 -11.85 -1.51 3.82
N GLY A 13 -12.27 -2.45 2.96
CA GLY A 13 -11.37 -3.15 2.03
C GLY A 13 -10.61 -4.35 2.60
N ILE A 14 -11.06 -4.96 3.70
CA ILE A 14 -10.55 -6.26 4.16
C ILE A 14 -10.71 -7.32 3.07
N TYR A 15 -9.65 -8.13 2.82
CA TYR A 15 -9.58 -9.15 1.77
C TYR A 15 -9.92 -8.66 0.37
N ARG A 16 -9.79 -7.36 0.11
CA ARG A 16 -10.02 -6.82 -1.23
C ARG A 16 -8.91 -7.28 -2.18
N ARG A 17 -9.31 -7.94 -3.26
CA ARG A 17 -8.45 -8.15 -4.43
C ARG A 17 -8.36 -6.87 -5.24
N LEU A 18 -7.14 -6.42 -5.52
CA LEU A 18 -6.92 -5.31 -6.43
C LEU A 18 -7.30 -5.72 -7.85
N LYS A 19 -7.76 -4.76 -8.65
CA LYS A 19 -7.91 -4.94 -10.09
C LYS A 19 -6.73 -4.28 -10.79
N ASP A 20 -6.37 -4.83 -11.93
CA ASP A 20 -5.24 -4.39 -12.73
C ASP A 20 -5.55 -3.17 -13.61
N ASP A 21 -6.82 -2.97 -13.95
CA ASP A 21 -7.33 -1.88 -14.78
C ASP A 21 -7.84 -0.67 -13.97
N GLU A 22 -7.80 -0.73 -12.63
CA GLU A 22 -8.29 0.32 -11.74
C GLU A 22 -7.18 0.83 -10.79
N PRO A 23 -7.24 2.09 -10.36
CA PRO A 23 -6.34 2.60 -9.32
C PRO A 23 -6.44 1.76 -8.03
N SER A 24 -5.29 1.55 -7.39
CA SER A 24 -5.26 0.90 -6.09
C SER A 24 -6.01 1.72 -5.04
N ILE A 25 -6.60 1.03 -4.07
CA ILE A 25 -7.01 1.68 -2.82
C ILE A 25 -5.77 2.12 -2.01
N VAL A 26 -6.00 2.88 -0.95
CA VAL A 26 -4.94 3.39 -0.06
C VAL A 26 -4.07 2.26 0.50
N ILE A 27 -2.76 2.32 0.22
CA ILE A 27 -1.72 1.42 0.74
C ILE A 27 -1.26 1.91 2.10
N GLY A 28 -2.18 1.99 3.07
CA GLY A 28 -1.86 2.33 4.46
C GLY A 28 -1.52 1.08 5.25
N ASN A 29 -2.55 0.41 5.77
CA ASN A 29 -2.40 -0.86 6.48
C ASN A 29 -2.64 -2.08 5.58
N PHE A 30 -1.99 -2.15 4.40
CA PHE A 30 -2.27 -3.18 3.39
C PHE A 30 -2.09 -4.63 3.89
N ARG A 31 -1.25 -4.85 4.92
CA ARG A 31 -1.14 -6.14 5.62
C ARG A 31 -2.39 -6.48 6.44
N LYS A 32 -2.89 -5.54 7.25
CA LYS A 32 -4.07 -5.76 8.12
C LYS A 32 -5.36 -5.81 7.30
N ASN A 33 -5.41 -5.05 6.21
CA ASN A 33 -6.49 -5.11 5.24
C ASN A 33 -6.38 -6.36 4.35
N MET A 34 -5.26 -7.09 4.40
CA MET A 34 -5.03 -8.30 3.61
C MET A 34 -5.32 -8.10 2.12
N LEU A 35 -4.78 -7.00 1.56
CA LEU A 35 -4.97 -6.69 0.14
C LEU A 35 -4.36 -7.81 -0.72
N ILE A 36 -5.19 -8.34 -1.61
CA ILE A 36 -4.87 -9.49 -2.44
C ILE A 36 -4.40 -9.01 -3.81
N HIS A 37 -3.34 -9.64 -4.30
CA HIS A 37 -2.79 -9.39 -5.62
C HIS A 37 -3.83 -9.64 -6.73
N PRO A 38 -3.83 -8.89 -7.86
CA PRO A 38 -4.82 -9.06 -8.91
C PRO A 38 -4.88 -10.47 -9.48
N TRP A 39 -3.73 -11.05 -9.85
CA TRP A 39 -3.69 -12.34 -10.57
C TRP A 39 -3.29 -13.56 -9.72
N VAL A 40 -2.83 -13.39 -8.47
CA VAL A 40 -2.34 -14.53 -7.65
C VAL A 40 -2.99 -14.55 -6.27
N ASP A 41 -3.15 -15.74 -5.69
CA ASP A 41 -3.83 -15.96 -4.41
C ASP A 41 -2.93 -15.72 -3.21
N ARG A 42 -2.35 -14.52 -3.14
CA ARG A 42 -1.55 -14.05 -2.00
C ARG A 42 -1.73 -12.56 -1.78
N GLY A 43 -1.35 -12.12 -0.58
CA GLY A 43 -1.22 -10.70 -0.28
C GLY A 43 -0.14 -10.03 -1.13
N LEU A 44 -0.19 -8.70 -1.19
CA LEU A 44 0.87 -7.91 -1.78
C LEU A 44 2.19 -8.09 -1.02
N SER A 45 3.27 -8.25 -1.78
CA SER A 45 4.62 -8.14 -1.28
C SER A 45 4.95 -6.69 -0.90
N VAL A 46 5.99 -6.50 -0.08
CA VAL A 46 6.51 -5.16 0.26
C VAL A 46 6.85 -4.38 -1.00
N ARG A 47 7.44 -5.03 -2.01
CA ARG A 47 7.84 -4.38 -3.26
C ARG A 47 6.64 -3.94 -4.10
N GLU A 48 5.61 -4.77 -4.22
CA GLU A 48 4.38 -4.41 -4.95
C GLU A 48 3.70 -3.21 -4.30
N ALA A 49 3.57 -3.23 -2.97
CA ALA A 49 3.03 -2.10 -2.22
C ALA A 49 3.89 -0.83 -2.38
N ALA A 50 5.21 -0.96 -2.39
CA ALA A 50 6.13 0.16 -2.59
C ALA A 50 5.98 0.79 -3.99
N ARG A 51 5.78 -0.01 -5.04
CA ARG A 51 5.54 0.49 -6.40
C ARG A 51 4.25 1.29 -6.49
N LEU A 52 3.18 0.82 -5.84
CA LEU A 52 1.92 1.57 -5.74
C LEU A 52 2.10 2.90 -4.99
N GLN A 53 3.02 2.96 -4.03
CA GLN A 53 3.45 4.18 -3.35
C GLN A 53 4.51 4.96 -4.14
N SER A 54 4.76 4.65 -5.42
CA SER A 54 5.72 5.32 -6.30
C SER A 54 7.19 5.28 -5.87
N PHE A 55 7.57 4.32 -5.00
CA PHE A 55 8.97 4.13 -4.66
C PHE A 55 9.76 3.57 -5.85
N PRO A 56 10.98 4.07 -6.08
CA PRO A 56 11.88 3.46 -7.05
C PRO A 56 12.25 2.04 -6.63
N ASP A 57 12.38 1.12 -7.59
CA ASP A 57 12.67 -0.29 -7.34
C ASP A 57 14.01 -0.52 -6.62
N ALA A 58 14.97 0.40 -6.80
CA ALA A 58 16.25 0.38 -6.11
C ALA A 58 16.17 0.78 -4.62
N PHE A 59 15.07 1.41 -4.17
CA PHE A 59 14.91 1.82 -2.78
C PHE A 59 14.82 0.59 -1.87
N ARG A 60 15.60 0.56 -0.79
CA ARG A 60 15.68 -0.58 0.14
C ARG A 60 14.99 -0.23 1.46
N PHE A 61 14.04 -1.08 1.85
CA PHE A 61 13.43 -1.05 3.17
C PHE A 61 14.20 -1.99 4.11
N TYR A 62 14.38 -1.59 5.36
CA TYR A 62 15.18 -2.34 6.34
C TYR A 62 14.34 -2.81 7.53
N GLY A 63 14.85 -3.80 8.25
CA GLY A 63 14.18 -4.40 9.41
C GLY A 63 13.32 -5.62 9.05
N SER A 64 12.49 -6.07 10.00
CA SER A 64 11.59 -7.20 9.80
C SER A 64 10.53 -6.89 8.73
N ILE A 65 9.92 -7.93 8.14
CA ILE A 65 8.88 -7.74 7.11
C ILE A 65 7.74 -6.83 7.59
N GLY A 66 7.35 -6.93 8.86
CA GLY A 66 6.33 -6.07 9.45
C GLY A 66 6.76 -4.59 9.51
N PHE A 67 8.01 -4.32 9.86
CA PHE A 67 8.56 -2.96 9.84
C PHE A 67 8.69 -2.41 8.42
N GLN A 68 9.08 -3.23 7.46
CA GLN A 68 9.14 -2.81 6.06
C GLN A 68 7.74 -2.46 5.52
N GLN A 69 6.73 -3.27 5.85
CA GLN A 69 5.34 -2.98 5.50
C GLN A 69 4.85 -1.67 6.13
N GLN A 70 5.21 -1.41 7.40
CA GLN A 70 4.86 -0.16 8.07
C GLN A 70 5.56 1.06 7.43
N GLN A 71 6.83 0.93 7.05
CA GLN A 71 7.56 1.98 6.32
C GLN A 71 6.86 2.34 5.01
N VAL A 72 6.48 1.34 4.20
CA VAL A 72 5.72 1.57 2.96
C VAL A 72 4.35 2.19 3.24
N GLY A 73 3.65 1.69 4.26
CA GLY A 73 2.29 2.10 4.57
C GLY A 73 2.15 3.54 5.07
N ASN A 74 3.14 4.00 5.83
CA ASN A 74 3.14 5.32 6.45
C ASN A 74 3.88 6.39 5.63
N ALA A 75 4.56 5.99 4.55
CA ALA A 75 5.32 6.92 3.73
C ALA A 75 4.43 7.84 2.90
N VAL A 76 4.96 9.03 2.59
CA VAL A 76 4.44 9.88 1.53
C VAL A 76 4.97 9.35 0.18
N PRO A 77 4.12 9.20 -0.86
CA PRO A 77 4.59 8.76 -2.17
C PRO A 77 5.68 9.69 -2.72
N PRO A 78 6.85 9.18 -3.15
CA PRO A 78 7.92 10.03 -3.67
C PRO A 78 7.53 10.92 -4.85
N LEU A 79 6.67 10.46 -5.77
CA LEU A 79 6.20 11.30 -6.88
C LEU A 79 5.32 12.46 -6.41
N LEU A 80 4.48 12.23 -5.39
CA LEU A 80 3.69 13.30 -4.77
C LEU A 80 4.60 14.34 -4.10
N ALA A 81 5.59 13.87 -3.33
CA ALA A 81 6.56 14.74 -2.68
C ALA A 81 7.33 15.57 -3.71
N LYS A 82 7.82 14.94 -4.79
CA LYS A 82 8.52 15.63 -5.89
C LYS A 82 7.66 16.74 -6.48
N ALA A 83 6.41 16.43 -6.86
CA ALA A 83 5.51 17.42 -7.47
C ALA A 83 5.26 18.63 -6.55
N LEU A 84 5.14 18.39 -5.24
CA LEU A 84 5.01 19.47 -4.27
C LEU A 84 6.28 20.34 -4.17
N PHE A 85 7.46 19.72 -4.11
CA PHE A 85 8.72 20.44 -4.01
C PHE A 85 9.06 21.22 -5.27
N ASP A 86 8.75 20.70 -6.46
CA ASP A 86 8.93 21.43 -7.73
C ASP A 86 8.19 22.79 -7.67
N VAL A 87 6.94 22.81 -7.19
CA VAL A 87 6.15 24.04 -7.02
C VAL A 87 6.75 24.99 -5.98
N ILE A 88 7.29 24.47 -4.88
CA ILE A 88 7.90 25.29 -3.82
C ILE A 88 9.23 25.91 -4.30
N MET A 89 10.00 25.19 -5.10
CA MET A 89 11.30 25.64 -5.59
C MET A 89 11.19 26.64 -6.75
N ASP A 90 10.09 26.58 -7.51
CA ASP A 90 9.79 27.52 -8.59
C ASP A 90 9.15 28.83 -8.11
N ALA A 91 8.84 28.95 -6.80
CA ALA A 91 8.24 30.12 -6.15
C ALA A 91 9.29 31.04 -5.52
#